data_AF-A0A327U093-F1
#
_entry.id   AF-A0A327U093-F1
#
_cell.length_a   1.000
_cell.length_b   1.000
_cell.length_c   1.000
_cell.angle_alpha   90.00
_cell.angle_beta   90.00
_cell.angle_gamma   90.00
#
_symmetry.space_group_name_H-M   'P 1'
#
loop_
_entity.id
_entity.type
_entity.pdbx_description
1 polymer ?
#
loop_
_entity_poly.entity_id
_entity_poly.type
_entity_poly.pdbx_seq_one_letter_code
_entity_poly.pdbx_strand_id
1 'polypeptide(L)'
;MSEHLTEATILPTQVTTALNELREATGQTAEIQRTSPLHYLLVLTSKRVELTLTWRRTYRGSWKWNNSTLTVDGTSRELARDLDDFTHIWKDPDVLSRPGGRSEVPALTPVADEAQLPDLVRRSLDRMRSHAERKASDGSVQVIAAATDTGYTIELASPRGTLHLRYAPRRRPAGAWDLDERNGFQVFDANGMDATKKFAGNLMAALADLFGVGAAPAVPGQTGQARQASVNNSVRVRRHSVIRV
;
A
#
# COMPACT_ATOMS: atom_id res chain seq x y z
N MET A 1 19.45 13.86 33.24
CA MET A 1 20.02 12.59 33.73
C MET A 1 19.04 11.50 33.36
N SER A 2 19.46 10.52 32.56
CA SER A 2 18.64 9.35 32.23
C SER A 2 18.79 8.32 33.34
N GLU A 3 17.68 7.78 33.82
CA GLU A 3 17.66 6.78 34.90
C GLU A 3 17.22 5.44 34.33
N HIS A 4 18.06 4.40 34.49
CA HIS A 4 17.68 3.03 34.17
C HIS A 4 16.75 2.52 35.28
N LEU A 5 15.57 2.04 34.91
CA LEU A 5 14.56 1.64 35.88
C LEU A 5 14.72 0.15 36.20
N THR A 6 14.71 -0.20 37.48
CA THR A 6 14.69 -1.59 37.97
C THR A 6 13.26 -2.12 38.12
N GLU A 7 13.11 -3.44 38.27
CA GLU A 7 11.82 -4.16 38.38
C GLU A 7 10.85 -3.62 39.45
N ALA A 8 11.32 -2.84 40.43
CA ALA A 8 10.49 -2.22 41.46
C ALA A 8 9.81 -0.90 41.03
N THR A 9 10.03 -0.43 39.80
CA THR A 9 9.47 0.83 39.32
C THR A 9 8.03 0.63 38.84
N ILE A 10 7.08 1.37 39.42
CA ILE A 10 5.69 1.37 38.93
C ILE A 10 5.64 2.11 37.58
N LEU A 11 5.60 1.34 36.50
CA LEU A 11 5.48 1.84 35.14
C LEU A 11 4.02 2.15 34.78
N PRO A 12 3.77 3.12 33.88
CA PRO A 12 2.44 3.33 33.34
C PRO A 12 1.95 2.09 32.58
N THR A 13 0.65 1.78 32.67
CA THR A 13 0.05 0.59 32.05
C THR A 13 0.43 0.42 30.58
N GLN A 14 0.40 1.50 29.77
CA GLN A 14 0.74 1.41 28.35
C GLN A 14 2.18 0.96 28.11
N VAL A 15 3.10 1.37 28.97
CA VAL A 15 4.52 1.03 28.88
C VAL A 15 4.73 -0.41 29.34
N THR A 16 4.07 -0.82 30.42
CA THR A 16 4.08 -2.21 30.91
C THR A 16 3.51 -3.19 29.88
N THR A 17 2.39 -2.84 29.22
CA THR A 17 1.79 -3.65 28.16
C THR A 17 2.77 -3.84 27.01
N ALA A 18 3.38 -2.77 26.51
CA ALA A 18 4.37 -2.87 25.42
C ALA A 18 5.60 -3.70 25.82
N LEU A 19 6.08 -3.57 27.06
CA LEU A 19 7.17 -4.40 27.59
C LEU A 19 6.83 -5.89 27.56
N ASN A 20 5.64 -6.25 28.02
CA ASN A 20 5.20 -7.64 28.07
C ASN A 20 4.99 -8.21 26.66
N GLU A 21 4.31 -7.48 25.77
CA GLU A 21 4.10 -7.88 24.38
C GLU A 21 5.42 -8.11 23.64
N LEU A 22 6.39 -7.20 23.81
CA LEU A 22 7.71 -7.35 23.20
C LEU A 22 8.46 -8.55 23.77
N ARG A 23 8.39 -8.77 25.09
CA ARG A 23 9.02 -9.93 25.75
C ARG A 23 8.40 -11.24 25.28
N GLU A 24 7.08 -11.30 25.15
CA GLU A 24 6.37 -12.48 24.63
C GLU A 24 6.74 -12.75 23.16
N ALA A 25 6.79 -11.72 22.33
CA ALA A 25 7.10 -11.82 20.91
C ALA A 25 8.57 -12.21 20.62
N THR A 26 9.51 -11.68 21.40
CA THR A 26 10.95 -11.76 21.10
C THR A 26 11.74 -12.66 22.06
N GLY A 27 11.16 -13.01 23.20
CA GLY A 27 11.86 -13.67 24.30
C GLY A 27 12.88 -12.79 25.03
N GLN A 28 13.01 -11.52 24.65
CA GLN A 28 13.97 -10.58 25.24
C GLN A 28 13.26 -9.50 26.06
N THR A 29 13.89 -9.11 27.16
CA THR A 29 13.39 -8.00 27.97
C THR A 29 13.96 -6.72 27.40
N ALA A 30 13.09 -5.82 26.94
CA ALA A 30 13.53 -4.51 26.49
C ALA A 30 14.05 -3.68 27.66
N GLU A 31 15.08 -2.89 27.40
CA GLU A 31 15.60 -1.93 28.34
C GLU A 31 14.66 -0.73 28.41
N ILE A 32 14.36 -0.27 29.62
CA ILE A 32 13.55 0.93 29.83
C ILE A 32 14.33 2.00 30.58
N GLN A 33 14.33 3.18 30.00
CA GLN A 33 14.96 4.37 30.55
C GLN A 33 13.94 5.46 30.75
N ARG A 34 13.99 6.10 31.91
CA ARG A 34 13.30 7.37 32.14
C ARG A 34 14.23 8.51 31.72
N THR A 35 13.98 9.09 30.55
CA THR A 35 14.79 10.21 30.03
C THR A 35 14.38 11.54 30.65
N SER A 36 13.14 11.66 31.13
CA SER A 36 12.66 12.80 31.92
C SER A 36 11.41 12.40 32.74
N PRO A 37 10.93 13.26 33.66
CA PRO A 37 9.71 12.97 34.40
C PRO A 37 8.47 12.68 33.53
N LEU A 38 8.47 13.18 32.30
CA LEU A 38 7.38 13.08 31.34
C LEU A 38 7.70 12.17 30.14
N HIS A 39 8.86 11.51 30.11
CA HIS A 39 9.27 10.69 28.97
C HIS A 39 9.85 9.35 29.40
N TYR A 40 9.38 8.30 28.74
CA TYR A 40 9.96 6.97 28.79
C TYR A 40 10.49 6.59 27.41
N LEU A 41 11.66 5.98 27.39
CA LEU A 41 12.27 5.37 26.23
C LEU A 41 12.42 3.89 26.52
N LEU A 42 11.86 3.07 25.65
CA LEU A 42 12.11 1.64 25.60
C LEU A 42 13.03 1.35 24.43
N VAL A 43 14.06 0.57 24.69
CA VAL A 43 15.05 0.13 23.71
C VAL A 43 15.08 -1.38 23.74
N LEU A 44 14.77 -2.01 22.61
CA LEU A 44 14.88 -3.44 22.43
C LEU A 44 15.93 -3.71 21.36
N THR A 45 17.03 -4.34 21.76
CA THR A 45 18.20 -4.51 20.90
C THR A 45 18.61 -5.96 20.82
N SER A 46 18.82 -6.45 19.60
CA SER A 46 19.48 -7.70 19.29
C SER A 46 20.82 -7.43 18.58
N LYS A 47 21.46 -8.48 18.05
CA LYS A 47 22.69 -8.32 17.26
C LYS A 47 22.49 -7.51 15.97
N ARG A 48 21.27 -7.50 15.42
CA ARG A 48 20.98 -6.91 14.10
C ARG A 48 19.84 -5.90 14.15
N VAL A 49 18.83 -6.14 14.95
CA VAL A 49 17.62 -5.29 15.02
C VAL A 49 17.64 -4.46 16.30
N GLU A 50 17.39 -3.16 16.19
CA GLU A 50 17.13 -2.28 17.32
C GLU A 50 15.79 -1.54 17.10
N LEU A 51 14.91 -1.65 18.09
CA LEU A 51 13.63 -0.95 18.16
C LEU A 51 13.69 0.05 19.31
N THR A 52 13.33 1.30 19.03
CA THR A 52 13.07 2.29 20.08
C THR A 52 11.60 2.70 20.08
N LEU A 53 11.01 2.76 21.27
CA LEU A 53 9.66 3.26 21.50
C LEU A 53 9.71 4.36 22.54
N THR A 54 9.24 5.56 22.19
CA THR A 54 9.21 6.71 23.09
C THR A 54 7.77 7.05 23.47
N TRP A 55 7.49 7.13 24.77
CA TRP A 55 6.25 7.66 25.30
C TRP A 55 6.45 9.03 25.94
N ARG A 56 5.45 9.89 25.79
CA ARG A 56 5.36 11.16 26.50
C ARG A 56 4.10 11.22 27.34
N ARG A 57 4.19 11.87 28.50
CA ARG A 57 3.03 12.22 29.32
C ARG A 57 2.42 13.52 28.81
N THR A 58 1.12 13.50 28.54
CA THR A 58 0.36 14.70 28.15
C THR A 58 0.06 15.57 29.37
N TYR A 59 -0.33 16.82 29.13
CA TYR A 59 -0.75 17.75 30.20
C TYR A 59 -1.97 17.23 31.01
N ARG A 60 -2.80 16.36 30.42
CA ARG A 60 -3.92 15.70 31.11
C ARG A 60 -3.50 14.48 31.94
N GLY A 61 -2.19 14.23 32.04
CA GLY A 61 -1.63 13.12 32.81
C GLY A 61 -1.59 11.78 32.09
N SER A 62 -2.18 11.65 30.88
CA SER A 62 -2.18 10.40 30.11
C SER A 62 -0.87 10.18 29.37
N TRP A 63 -0.42 8.93 29.26
CA TRP A 63 0.74 8.56 28.45
C TRP A 63 0.34 8.29 27.01
N LYS A 64 1.10 8.83 26.07
CA LYS A 64 0.91 8.62 24.63
C LYS A 64 2.23 8.24 23.99
N TRP A 65 2.16 7.31 23.04
CA TRP A 65 3.26 7.05 22.13
C TRP A 65 3.60 8.35 21.38
N ASN A 66 4.87 8.71 21.36
CA ASN A 66 5.40 9.93 20.74
C ASN A 66 6.19 9.63 19.46
N ASN A 67 7.22 8.79 19.53
CA ASN A 67 8.08 8.47 18.39
C ASN A 67 8.64 7.04 18.49
N SER A 68 9.04 6.48 17.36
CA SER A 68 9.71 5.19 17.30
C SER A 68 10.71 5.13 16.16
N THR A 69 11.74 4.30 16.36
CA THR A 69 12.68 3.96 15.29
C THR A 69 12.86 2.45 15.24
N LEU A 70 13.07 1.93 14.03
CA LEU A 70 13.50 0.56 13.80
C LEU A 70 14.76 0.62 12.96
N THR A 71 15.85 0.03 13.42
CA THR A 71 17.08 -0.10 12.67
C THR A 71 17.41 -1.59 12.48
N VAL A 72 17.95 -1.91 11.31
CA VAL A 72 18.49 -3.23 10.99
C VAL A 72 19.91 -3.05 10.49
N ASP A 73 20.87 -3.68 11.16
CA ASP A 73 22.32 -3.54 10.95
C ASP A 73 22.77 -2.06 10.93
N GLY A 74 22.24 -1.27 11.88
CA GLY A 74 22.52 0.17 11.99
C GLY A 74 21.85 1.05 10.93
N THR A 75 21.14 0.46 9.95
CA THR A 75 20.42 1.21 8.93
C THR A 75 18.98 1.47 9.38
N SER A 76 18.54 2.73 9.35
CA SER A 76 17.15 3.10 9.65
C SER A 76 16.18 2.49 8.64
N ARG A 77 15.11 1.89 9.15
CA ARG A 77 14.05 1.25 8.38
C ARG A 77 12.70 1.82 8.78
N GLU A 78 11.72 1.70 7.88
CA GLU A 78 10.33 2.00 8.23
C GLU A 78 9.88 1.14 9.42
N LEU A 79 9.03 1.70 10.28
CA LEU A 79 8.50 0.99 11.45
C LEU A 79 7.66 -0.22 11.04
N ALA A 80 7.61 -1.22 11.92
CA ALA A 80 6.67 -2.32 11.76
C ALA A 80 5.22 -1.80 11.82
N ARG A 81 4.32 -2.41 11.04
CA ARG A 81 2.90 -2.05 11.00
C ARG A 81 2.16 -2.46 12.27
N ASP A 82 2.55 -3.61 12.80
CA ASP A 82 1.98 -4.24 13.99
C ASP A 82 3.04 -5.13 14.66
N LEU A 83 2.64 -5.80 15.75
CA LEU A 83 3.52 -6.68 16.52
C LEU A 83 3.94 -7.93 15.74
N ASP A 84 3.09 -8.45 14.86
CA ASP A 84 3.39 -9.65 14.07
C ASP A 84 4.44 -9.35 13.00
N ASP A 85 4.30 -8.22 12.29
CA ASP A 85 5.28 -7.68 11.35
C ASP A 85 6.62 -7.40 12.04
N PHE A 86 6.58 -6.81 13.25
CA PHE A 86 7.79 -6.62 14.06
C PHE A 86 8.44 -7.96 14.41
N THR A 87 7.66 -8.94 14.86
CA THR A 87 8.15 -10.27 15.23
C THR A 87 8.76 -10.99 14.03
N HIS A 88 8.20 -10.80 12.84
CA HIS A 88 8.73 -11.35 11.61
C HIS A 88 10.10 -10.75 11.28
N ILE A 89 10.22 -9.42 11.32
CA ILE A 89 11.50 -8.71 11.13
C ILE A 89 12.52 -9.10 12.20
N TRP A 90 12.08 -9.28 13.44
CA TRP A 90 12.93 -9.66 14.55
C TRP A 90 13.54 -11.06 14.35
N LYS A 91 12.77 -12.01 13.83
CA LYS A 91 13.21 -13.39 13.55
C LYS A 91 14.00 -13.50 12.24
N ASP A 92 13.64 -12.72 11.23
CA ASP A 92 14.31 -12.65 9.94
C ASP A 92 14.59 -11.19 9.55
N PRO A 93 15.72 -10.60 9.99
CA PRO A 93 16.04 -9.20 9.70
C PRO A 93 16.26 -8.92 8.20
N ASP A 94 16.64 -9.96 7.45
CA ASP A 94 16.88 -9.86 6.01
C ASP A 94 15.59 -9.82 5.20
N VAL A 95 14.44 -10.05 5.84
CA VAL A 95 13.12 -9.95 5.22
C VAL A 95 12.90 -8.56 4.61
N LEU A 96 13.49 -7.52 5.18
CA LEU A 96 13.42 -6.15 4.64
C LEU A 96 14.26 -5.92 3.38
N SER A 97 15.24 -6.79 3.13
CA SER A 97 16.18 -6.68 2.02
C SER A 97 15.80 -7.59 0.85
N ARG A 98 14.91 -8.56 1.08
CA ARG A 98 14.41 -9.46 0.03
C ARG A 98 13.29 -8.77 -0.75
N PRO A 99 13.28 -8.88 -2.09
CA PRO A 99 12.07 -8.60 -2.87
C PRO A 99 10.91 -9.41 -2.27
N GLY A 100 9.83 -8.74 -1.87
CA GLY A 100 8.65 -9.37 -1.27
C GLY A 100 8.65 -9.56 0.26
N GLY A 101 9.76 -9.32 0.98
CA GLY A 101 9.81 -9.72 2.40
C GLY A 101 9.07 -8.82 3.41
N ARG A 102 8.44 -7.72 2.98
CA ARG A 102 7.48 -6.96 3.80
C ARG A 102 6.05 -6.95 3.26
N SER A 103 5.89 -7.23 1.97
CA SER A 103 4.63 -7.32 1.25
C SER A 103 4.97 -8.07 -0.02
N GLU A 104 4.55 -9.31 -0.12
CA GLU A 104 4.49 -9.97 -1.42
C GLU A 104 3.26 -9.40 -2.11
N VAL A 105 3.42 -8.94 -3.36
CA VAL A 105 2.28 -8.83 -4.28
C VAL A 105 1.57 -10.18 -4.18
N PRO A 106 0.30 -10.22 -3.72
CA PRO A 106 -0.39 -11.49 -3.54
C PRO A 106 -0.28 -12.33 -4.83
N ALA A 107 0.24 -13.55 -4.72
CA ALA A 107 0.34 -14.42 -5.88
C ALA A 107 -1.07 -14.72 -6.40
N LEU A 108 -1.41 -14.18 -7.56
CA LEU A 108 -2.71 -14.37 -8.19
C LEU A 108 -2.63 -15.49 -9.23
N THR A 109 -3.56 -16.43 -9.14
CA THR A 109 -3.72 -17.46 -10.17
C THR A 109 -4.67 -16.92 -11.25
N PRO A 110 -4.23 -16.82 -12.51
CA PRO A 110 -5.10 -16.37 -13.59
C PRO A 110 -6.35 -17.25 -13.70
N VAL A 111 -7.49 -16.63 -14.03
CA VAL A 111 -8.70 -17.40 -14.34
C VAL A 111 -8.46 -18.28 -15.58
N ALA A 112 -8.91 -19.54 -15.51
CA ALA A 112 -8.73 -20.50 -16.60
C ALA A 112 -9.61 -20.17 -17.82
N ASP A 113 -10.79 -19.59 -17.59
CA ASP A 113 -11.75 -19.21 -18.63
C ASP A 113 -12.31 -17.81 -18.35
N GLU A 114 -11.83 -16.82 -19.10
CA GLU A 114 -12.27 -15.43 -18.98
C GLU A 114 -13.70 -15.19 -19.48
N ALA A 115 -14.30 -16.13 -20.24
CA ALA A 115 -15.70 -16.03 -20.65
C ALA A 115 -16.67 -16.14 -19.47
N GLN A 116 -16.21 -16.70 -18.35
CA GLN A 116 -17.00 -16.84 -17.11
C GLN A 116 -16.91 -15.61 -16.21
N LEU A 117 -16.07 -14.63 -16.56
CA LEU A 117 -15.97 -13.40 -15.79
C LEU A 117 -17.28 -12.60 -15.86
N PRO A 118 -17.71 -11.98 -14.75
CA PRO A 118 -18.82 -11.04 -14.78
C PRO A 118 -18.58 -9.93 -15.79
N ASP A 119 -19.65 -9.49 -16.47
CA ASP A 119 -19.56 -8.52 -17.56
C ASP A 119 -18.79 -7.24 -17.20
N LEU A 120 -18.94 -6.73 -15.97
CA LEU A 120 -18.18 -5.55 -15.54
C LEU A 120 -16.69 -5.84 -15.45
N VAL A 121 -16.31 -6.95 -14.81
CA VAL A 121 -14.91 -7.37 -14.64
C VAL A 121 -14.27 -7.61 -16.00
N ARG A 122 -14.96 -8.33 -16.90
CA ARG A 122 -14.51 -8.58 -18.28
C ARG A 122 -14.30 -7.28 -19.06
N ARG A 123 -15.28 -6.36 -19.05
CA ARG A 123 -15.12 -5.05 -19.70
C ARG A 123 -13.98 -4.22 -19.13
N SER A 124 -13.76 -4.28 -17.82
CA SER A 124 -12.63 -3.60 -17.18
C SER A 124 -11.30 -4.21 -17.60
N LEU A 125 -11.21 -5.55 -17.66
CA LEU A 125 -10.02 -6.28 -18.13
C LEU A 125 -9.67 -5.88 -19.58
N ASP A 126 -10.66 -5.92 -20.47
CA ASP A 126 -10.50 -5.55 -21.89
C ASP A 126 -10.01 -4.10 -22.05
N ARG A 127 -10.56 -3.18 -21.25
CA ARG A 127 -10.14 -1.76 -21.23
C ARG A 127 -8.70 -1.60 -20.75
N MET A 128 -8.30 -2.33 -19.71
CA MET A 128 -6.94 -2.26 -19.17
C MET A 128 -5.92 -2.83 -20.14
N ARG A 129 -6.22 -3.97 -20.79
CA ARG A 129 -5.40 -4.53 -21.88
C ARG A 129 -5.27 -3.56 -23.05
N SER A 130 -6.40 -3.05 -23.53
CA SER A 130 -6.42 -2.03 -24.60
C SER A 130 -5.61 -0.78 -24.24
N HIS A 131 -5.56 -0.39 -22.97
CA HIS A 131 -4.76 0.75 -22.52
C HIS A 131 -3.28 0.41 -22.44
N ALA A 132 -2.94 -0.76 -21.89
CA ALA A 132 -1.59 -1.30 -21.82
C ALA A 132 -0.97 -1.43 -23.22
N GLU A 133 -1.67 -2.04 -24.18
CA GLU A 133 -1.21 -2.17 -25.57
C GLU A 133 -0.90 -0.82 -26.24
N ARG A 134 -1.67 0.22 -25.93
CA ARG A 134 -1.46 1.57 -26.49
C ARG A 134 -0.33 2.35 -25.81
N LYS A 135 -0.06 2.08 -24.54
CA LYS A 135 0.85 2.89 -23.70
C LYS A 135 2.19 2.21 -23.44
N ALA A 136 2.23 0.89 -23.48
CA ALA A 136 3.40 0.05 -23.27
C ALA A 136 3.56 -0.87 -24.49
N SER A 137 3.95 -0.26 -25.62
CA SER A 137 4.11 -0.94 -26.92
C SER A 137 5.21 -2.01 -26.93
N ASP A 138 6.05 -2.04 -25.90
CA ASP A 138 7.10 -3.04 -25.69
C ASP A 138 6.58 -4.31 -24.97
N GLY A 139 5.29 -4.38 -24.63
CA GLY A 139 4.72 -5.51 -23.91
C GLY A 139 5.17 -5.60 -22.46
N SER A 140 5.75 -4.53 -21.90
CA SER A 140 6.24 -4.50 -20.51
C SER A 140 5.13 -4.55 -19.47
N VAL A 141 3.87 -4.33 -19.86
CA VAL A 141 2.71 -4.38 -18.95
C VAL A 141 1.92 -5.66 -19.17
N GLN A 142 1.88 -6.52 -18.15
CA GLN A 142 1.05 -7.72 -18.11
C GLN A 142 -0.28 -7.40 -17.41
N VAL A 143 -1.39 -7.84 -17.99
CA VAL A 143 -2.73 -7.66 -17.41
C VAL A 143 -3.48 -8.99 -17.33
N ILE A 144 -3.79 -9.43 -16.11
CA ILE A 144 -4.51 -10.68 -15.84
C ILE A 144 -5.74 -10.44 -14.96
N ALA A 145 -6.71 -11.35 -15.02
CA ALA A 145 -7.77 -11.44 -14.03
C ALA A 145 -7.59 -12.73 -13.22
N ALA A 146 -7.87 -12.67 -11.93
CA ALA A 146 -7.81 -13.78 -11.00
C ALA A 146 -9.08 -13.85 -10.16
N ALA A 147 -9.55 -15.05 -9.89
CA ALA A 147 -10.61 -15.29 -8.93
C ALA A 147 -10.02 -15.28 -7.51
N THR A 148 -10.75 -14.72 -6.56
CA THR A 148 -10.41 -14.72 -5.13
C THR A 148 -11.62 -15.21 -4.32
N ASP A 149 -11.41 -15.56 -3.06
CA ASP A 149 -12.48 -16.08 -2.18
C ASP A 149 -13.69 -15.14 -2.09
N THR A 150 -13.46 -13.83 -2.24
CA THR A 150 -14.47 -12.78 -2.06
C THR A 150 -14.85 -12.07 -3.36
N GLY A 151 -14.27 -12.44 -4.51
CA GLY A 151 -14.57 -11.78 -5.78
C GLY A 151 -13.53 -12.01 -6.88
N TYR A 152 -13.22 -10.95 -7.61
CA TYR A 152 -12.23 -10.98 -8.70
C TYR A 152 -11.21 -9.87 -8.54
N THR A 153 -9.95 -10.14 -8.85
CA THR A 153 -8.90 -9.13 -8.90
C THR A 153 -8.37 -9.03 -10.33
N ILE A 154 -8.30 -7.82 -10.86
CA ILE A 154 -7.54 -7.53 -12.09
C ILE A 154 -6.18 -7.00 -11.65
N GLU A 155 -5.12 -7.66 -12.10
CA GLU A 155 -3.74 -7.25 -11.88
C GLU A 155 -3.19 -6.58 -13.13
N LEU A 156 -2.50 -5.47 -12.93
CA LEU A 156 -1.67 -4.81 -13.92
C LEU A 156 -0.24 -4.77 -13.39
N ALA A 157 0.63 -5.62 -13.92
CA ALA A 157 2.04 -5.69 -13.55
C ALA A 157 2.90 -4.97 -14.59
N SER A 158 3.82 -4.11 -14.14
CA SER A 158 4.79 -3.42 -14.99
C SER A 158 6.16 -3.34 -14.30
N PRO A 159 7.24 -2.95 -15.00
CA PRO A 159 8.55 -2.75 -14.37
C PRO A 159 8.56 -1.68 -13.28
N ARG A 160 7.53 -0.82 -13.22
CA ARG A 160 7.41 0.27 -12.23
C ARG A 160 6.65 -0.17 -10.98
N GLY A 161 5.95 -1.29 -11.03
CA GLY A 161 5.15 -1.80 -9.93
C GLY A 161 3.93 -2.59 -10.41
N THR A 162 3.08 -2.95 -9.46
CA THR A 162 1.87 -3.74 -9.70
C THR A 162 0.64 -3.02 -9.16
N LEU A 163 -0.46 -2.99 -9.91
CA LEU A 163 -1.75 -2.47 -9.47
C LEU A 163 -2.77 -3.60 -9.42
N HIS A 164 -3.42 -3.78 -8.28
CA HIS A 164 -4.55 -4.68 -8.10
C HIS A 164 -5.85 -3.88 -8.05
N LEU A 165 -6.82 -4.25 -8.87
CA LEU A 165 -8.20 -3.75 -8.83
C LEU A 165 -9.11 -4.84 -8.32
N ARG A 166 -9.73 -4.63 -7.16
CA ARG A 166 -10.55 -5.65 -6.50
C ARG A 166 -12.02 -5.37 -6.79
N TYR A 167 -12.71 -6.38 -7.32
CA TYR A 167 -14.13 -6.36 -7.62
C TYR A 167 -14.86 -7.29 -6.67
N ALA A 168 -15.92 -6.76 -6.06
CA ALA A 168 -16.80 -7.50 -5.17
C ALA A 168 -18.24 -7.51 -5.71
N PRO A 169 -19.03 -8.56 -5.43
CA PRO A 169 -20.43 -8.58 -5.80
C PRO A 169 -21.21 -7.53 -4.99
N ARG A 170 -22.05 -6.75 -5.66
CA ARG A 170 -22.97 -5.83 -4.99
C ARG A 170 -24.14 -6.62 -4.41
N ARG A 171 -24.62 -6.17 -3.26
CA ARG A 171 -25.86 -6.70 -2.65
C ARG A 171 -27.09 -6.38 -3.51
N ARG A 172 -27.10 -5.22 -4.19
CA ARG A 172 -28.20 -4.76 -5.06
C ARG A 172 -27.68 -3.90 -6.22
N PRO A 173 -28.19 -4.08 -7.45
CA PRO A 173 -29.04 -5.20 -7.88
C PRO A 173 -28.29 -6.55 -7.81
N ALA A 174 -29.01 -7.65 -7.65
CA ALA A 174 -28.41 -8.98 -7.57
C ALA A 174 -27.64 -9.30 -8.86
N GLY A 175 -26.44 -9.87 -8.72
CA GLY A 175 -25.55 -10.16 -9.85
C GLY A 175 -24.76 -8.96 -10.40
N ALA A 176 -24.96 -7.75 -9.86
CA ALA A 176 -24.07 -6.63 -10.15
C ALA A 176 -22.73 -6.80 -9.44
N TRP A 177 -21.68 -6.32 -10.09
CA TRP A 177 -20.31 -6.27 -9.57
C TRP A 177 -19.88 -4.81 -9.54
N ASP A 178 -18.98 -4.46 -8.63
CA ASP A 178 -18.36 -3.14 -8.60
C ASP A 178 -16.95 -3.24 -8.03
N LEU A 179 -16.19 -2.15 -8.15
CA LEU A 179 -14.95 -2.02 -7.41
C LEU A 179 -15.26 -2.04 -5.90
N ASP A 180 -14.48 -2.78 -5.11
CA ASP A 180 -14.68 -2.86 -3.65
C ASP A 180 -14.64 -1.45 -3.04
N GLU A 181 -15.70 -1.07 -2.31
CA GLU A 181 -15.81 0.27 -1.71
C GLU A 181 -14.73 0.53 -0.64
N ARG A 182 -14.21 -0.51 0.01
CA ARG A 182 -13.23 -0.39 1.09
C ARG A 182 -11.80 -0.49 0.59
N ASN A 183 -11.55 -1.44 -0.32
CA ASN A 183 -10.22 -1.78 -0.80
C ASN A 183 -10.20 -1.93 -2.33
N GLY A 184 -10.85 -1.00 -3.03
CA GLY A 184 -11.07 -1.12 -4.46
C GLY A 184 -9.79 -1.22 -5.30
N PHE A 185 -8.69 -0.67 -4.80
CA PHE A 185 -7.39 -0.89 -5.41
C PHE A 185 -6.26 -0.95 -4.40
N GLN A 186 -5.17 -1.61 -4.79
CA GLN A 186 -3.89 -1.61 -4.10
C GLN A 186 -2.76 -1.44 -5.10
N VAL A 187 -1.74 -0.67 -4.73
CA VAL A 187 -0.55 -0.44 -5.56
C VAL A 187 0.65 -0.99 -4.83
N PHE A 188 1.47 -1.72 -5.55
CA PHE A 188 2.77 -2.20 -5.13
C PHE A 188 3.83 -1.53 -6.00
N ASP A 189 4.94 -1.09 -5.41
CA ASP A 189 6.07 -0.57 -6.18
C ASP A 189 6.84 -1.69 -6.91
N ALA A 190 7.89 -1.32 -7.65
CA ALA A 190 8.74 -2.28 -8.36
C ALA A 190 9.41 -3.33 -7.47
N ASN A 191 9.51 -3.08 -6.15
CA ASN A 191 10.06 -4.01 -5.17
C ASN A 191 8.97 -4.87 -4.50
N GLY A 192 7.71 -4.71 -4.89
CA GLY A 192 6.55 -5.39 -4.31
C GLY A 192 5.97 -4.71 -3.07
N MET A 193 6.45 -3.51 -2.70
CA MET A 193 6.03 -2.83 -1.48
C MET A 193 4.69 -2.10 -1.67
N ASP A 194 3.75 -2.26 -0.74
CA ASP A 194 2.47 -1.53 -0.78
C ASP A 194 2.70 0.00 -0.74
N ALA A 195 2.44 0.63 -1.87
CA ALA A 195 2.54 2.06 -2.12
C ALA A 195 1.15 2.71 -2.26
N THR A 196 0.06 2.03 -1.91
CA THR A 196 -1.32 2.52 -2.08
C THR A 196 -1.53 3.89 -1.42
N LYS A 197 -0.92 4.10 -0.24
CA LYS A 197 -1.01 5.36 0.51
C LYS A 197 -0.45 6.57 -0.25
N LYS A 198 0.55 6.37 -1.14
CA LYS A 198 1.14 7.44 -1.99
C LYS A 198 0.08 8.14 -2.83
N PHE A 199 -0.99 7.43 -3.19
CA PHE A 199 -2.02 7.92 -4.10
C PHE A 199 -3.28 8.43 -3.40
N ALA A 200 -3.36 8.36 -2.07
CA ALA A 200 -4.49 8.86 -1.27
C ALA A 200 -5.88 8.44 -1.80
N GLY A 201 -6.01 7.21 -2.30
CA GLY A 201 -7.27 6.71 -2.89
C GLY A 201 -7.53 7.13 -4.35
N ASN A 202 -6.60 7.84 -5.00
CA ASN A 202 -6.74 8.26 -6.39
C ASN A 202 -6.22 7.18 -7.36
N LEU A 203 -7.13 6.30 -7.78
CA LEU A 203 -6.86 5.26 -8.76
C LEU A 203 -6.30 5.81 -10.09
N MET A 204 -6.77 6.98 -10.55
CA MET A 204 -6.30 7.55 -11.81
C MET A 204 -4.84 8.01 -11.72
N ALA A 205 -4.42 8.53 -10.57
CA ALA A 205 -3.03 8.87 -10.31
C ALA A 205 -2.14 7.62 -10.26
N ALA A 206 -2.63 6.53 -9.64
CA ALA A 206 -1.94 5.24 -9.62
C ALA A 206 -1.77 4.65 -11.03
N LEU A 207 -2.82 4.65 -11.85
CA LEU A 207 -2.75 4.21 -13.25
C LEU A 207 -1.78 5.07 -14.06
N ALA A 208 -1.80 6.39 -13.89
CA ALA A 208 -0.90 7.30 -14.59
C ALA A 208 0.58 7.03 -14.23
N ASP A 209 0.89 6.81 -12.95
CA ASP A 209 2.23 6.46 -12.47
C ASP A 209 2.70 5.11 -13.06
N LEU A 210 1.81 4.10 -13.06
CA LEU A 210 2.08 2.76 -13.59
C LEU A 210 2.40 2.78 -15.09
N PHE A 211 1.65 3.58 -15.87
CA PHE A 211 1.87 3.76 -17.32
C PHE A 211 2.94 4.81 -17.64
N GLY A 212 3.54 5.43 -16.62
CA GLY A 212 4.55 6.47 -16.79
C GLY A 212 4.07 7.73 -17.48
N VAL A 213 2.77 7.98 -17.44
CA VAL A 213 2.17 9.26 -17.83
C VAL A 213 2.37 10.20 -16.64
N GLY A 214 3.54 10.85 -16.58
CA GLY A 214 3.78 11.88 -15.58
C GLY A 214 2.63 12.89 -15.58
N ALA A 215 2.15 13.27 -14.39
CA ALA A 215 1.35 14.48 -14.26
C ALA A 215 2.18 15.61 -14.89
N ALA A 216 1.61 16.33 -15.86
CA ALA A 216 2.27 17.51 -16.40
C ALA A 216 2.70 18.38 -15.21
N PRO A 217 3.96 18.87 -15.17
CA PRO A 217 4.43 19.67 -14.05
C PRO A 217 3.43 20.81 -13.82
N ALA A 218 2.99 20.97 -12.58
CA ALA A 218 2.15 22.10 -12.20
C ALA A 218 2.96 23.37 -12.48
N VAL A 219 2.63 24.05 -13.59
CA VAL A 219 3.23 25.34 -13.93
C VAL A 219 2.89 26.30 -12.79
N PRO A 220 3.87 26.83 -12.06
CA PRO A 220 3.59 27.78 -10.99
C PRO A 220 2.97 29.04 -11.59
N GLY A 221 1.70 29.32 -11.28
CA GLY A 221 1.03 30.56 -11.68
C GLY A 221 -0.44 30.48 -12.13
N GLN A 222 -1.05 29.30 -12.27
CA GLN A 222 -2.49 29.23 -12.60
C GLN A 222 -3.37 28.97 -11.37
N THR A 223 -3.59 30.03 -10.59
CA THR A 223 -4.86 30.18 -9.87
C THR A 223 -5.93 30.58 -10.88
N GLY A 224 -6.87 29.69 -11.20
CA GLY A 224 -8.09 30.08 -11.92
C GLY A 224 -8.65 29.03 -12.89
N GLN A 225 -9.80 28.48 -12.52
CA GLN A 225 -10.77 27.76 -13.36
C GLN A 225 -10.33 26.44 -14.00
N ALA A 226 -10.89 25.35 -13.44
CA ALA A 226 -11.05 24.08 -14.12
C ALA A 226 -11.71 24.28 -15.49
N ARG A 227 -10.93 24.15 -16.56
CA ARG A 227 -11.48 23.93 -17.90
C ARG A 227 -11.66 22.44 -18.11
N GLN A 228 -12.93 22.03 -18.17
CA GLN A 228 -13.36 20.79 -18.80
C GLN A 228 -12.68 20.65 -20.16
N ALA A 229 -11.80 19.67 -20.32
CA ALA A 229 -11.45 19.16 -21.64
C ALA A 229 -12.61 18.28 -22.10
N SER A 230 -13.62 18.91 -22.71
CA SER A 230 -14.59 18.18 -23.53
C SER A 230 -13.84 17.69 -24.78
N VAL A 231 -13.51 16.41 -24.81
CA VAL A 231 -12.99 15.78 -26.04
C VAL A 231 -14.21 15.42 -26.89
N ASN A 232 -14.57 16.33 -27.80
CA ASN A 232 -15.54 16.04 -28.86
C ASN A 232 -14.89 15.08 -29.87
N ASN A 233 -15.11 13.78 -29.71
CA ASN A 233 -14.88 12.81 -30.78
C ASN A 233 -16.14 12.74 -31.66
N SER A 234 -16.20 13.55 -32.71
CA SER A 234 -17.14 13.35 -33.82
C SER A 234 -16.42 12.65 -34.98
N VAL A 235 -16.40 11.31 -34.94
CA VAL A 235 -16.10 10.50 -36.12
C VAL A 235 -17.31 10.59 -37.06
N ARG A 236 -17.21 11.41 -38.11
CA ARG A 236 -18.21 11.48 -39.18
C ARG A 236 -17.80 10.52 -40.29
N VAL A 237 -18.50 9.40 -40.41
CA VAL A 237 -18.30 8.38 -41.45
C VAL A 237 -19.56 8.27 -42.33
N ARG A 238 -19.34 8.11 -43.64
CA ARG A 238 -20.25 7.74 -44.77
C ARG A 238 -21.00 8.90 -45.47
N ARG A 239 -21.10 8.98 -46.80
CA ARG A 239 -20.94 8.02 -47.92
C ARG A 239 -20.59 8.77 -49.22
N HIS A 240 -19.78 8.15 -50.09
CA HIS A 240 -19.68 8.53 -51.49
C HIS A 240 -20.97 8.13 -52.25
N SER A 241 -21.51 9.04 -53.05
CA SER A 241 -22.37 8.73 -54.18
C SER A 241 -21.77 9.39 -55.43
N VAL A 242 -21.32 8.57 -56.38
CA VAL A 242 -20.93 9.00 -57.72
C VAL A 242 -22.21 9.23 -58.51
N ILE A 243 -22.41 10.43 -59.04
CA ILE A 243 -23.41 10.69 -60.08
C ILE A 243 -22.66 10.71 -61.41
N ARG A 244 -23.04 9.81 -62.34
CA ARG A 244 -22.69 9.94 -63.77
C ARG A 244 -23.64 10.95 -64.39
N VAL A 245 -23.09 11.93 -65.11
CA VAL A 245 -23.77 12.69 -66.18
C VAL A 245 -22.92 12.52 -67.41
#